data_AF-K9W774-F1
#
_entry.id   AF-K9W774-F1
#
_cell.length_a   1.000
_cell.length_b   1.000
_cell.length_c   1.000
_cell.angle_alpha   90.00
_cell.angle_beta   90.00
_cell.angle_gamma   90.00
#
_symmetry.space_group_name_H-M   'P 1'
#
loop_
_entity.id
_entity.type
_entity.pdbx_description
1 polymer ?
#
loop_
_entity_poly.entity_id
_entity_poly.type
_entity_poly.pdbx_seq_one_letter_code
_entity_poly.pdbx_strand_id
1 'polypeptide(L)'
;MGLLKFITRKKLDASTEAGGQLAANDGTNHNLATNRVLAATDSSVPTPTNADFSSVRSVPVVQKPRYFNKAEADALRILAKQKKVQAEASVSAYKALKNIEDSDTTVHTTHRRYQSKVARTELEKKQADAQLAKNLHALRPEYATLHSEVKSAEVNAANAINAIKQSYGC
;
A
#
# COMPACT_ATOMS: atom_id res chain seq x y z
N MET A 1 58.94 40.45 13.55
CA MET A 1 58.89 39.18 12.80
C MET A 1 57.48 38.62 12.87
N GLY A 2 56.77 38.62 11.73
CA GLY A 2 55.64 37.73 11.43
C GLY A 2 54.40 37.75 12.33
N LEU A 3 53.37 38.49 11.91
CA LEU A 3 51.98 38.09 12.17
C LEU A 3 51.76 36.66 11.67
N LEU A 4 51.14 35.77 12.46
CA LEU A 4 50.06 34.87 12.03
C LEU A 4 49.59 33.94 13.18
N LYS A 5 48.26 33.78 13.27
CA LYS A 5 47.47 32.68 13.89
C LYS A 5 47.26 32.68 15.41
N PHE A 6 46.05 33.02 15.86
CA PHE A 6 44.96 32.08 16.17
C PHE A 6 43.81 32.86 16.85
N ILE A 7 42.83 33.35 16.08
CA ILE A 7 41.58 33.88 16.65
C ILE A 7 40.46 32.93 16.27
N THR A 8 39.99 32.22 17.29
CA THR A 8 38.73 31.47 17.34
C THR A 8 37.56 32.37 16.97
N ARG A 9 36.83 32.04 15.91
CA ARG A 9 35.48 32.58 15.65
C ARG A 9 34.45 31.46 15.61
N LYS A 10 33.72 31.38 16.71
CA LYS A 10 32.46 30.67 16.91
C LYS A 10 31.46 31.17 15.85
N LYS A 11 30.96 30.28 14.99
CA LYS A 11 29.98 30.60 13.95
C LYS A 11 28.58 30.68 14.57
N LEU A 12 27.93 31.81 14.29
CA LEU A 12 26.54 32.13 14.56
C LEU A 12 25.66 31.34 13.57
N ASP A 13 24.72 30.53 14.05
CA ASP A 13 23.59 30.07 13.23
C ASP A 13 22.31 30.28 14.04
N ALA A 14 21.46 31.15 13.50
CA ALA A 14 20.17 31.52 14.04
C ALA A 14 19.06 30.85 13.23
N SER A 15 17.92 30.68 13.91
CA SER A 15 16.54 30.70 13.40
C SER A 15 15.87 29.36 13.00
N THR A 16 14.96 28.97 13.89
CA THR A 16 13.50 28.84 13.65
C THR A 16 12.90 27.46 13.36
N GLU A 17 11.79 27.25 14.06
CA GLU A 17 10.92 26.11 14.27
C GLU A 17 10.41 25.38 13.01
N ALA A 18 10.16 24.07 13.14
CA ALA A 18 8.92 23.40 12.72
C ALA A 18 9.02 21.87 12.90
N GLY A 19 7.88 21.26 13.23
CA GLY A 19 7.52 19.95 12.67
C GLY A 19 7.66 18.76 13.60
N GLY A 20 6.53 18.08 13.81
CA GLY A 20 6.41 16.87 14.62
C GLY A 20 7.42 15.79 14.25
N GLN A 21 7.78 15.03 15.28
CA GLN A 21 8.64 13.85 15.22
C GLN A 21 8.22 12.91 14.09
N LEU A 22 8.94 12.97 12.98
CA LEU A 22 9.02 11.87 12.03
C LEU A 22 9.99 10.85 12.63
N ALA A 23 9.46 9.66 12.90
CA ALA A 23 10.19 8.52 13.41
C ALA A 23 11.45 8.25 12.56
N ALA A 24 12.52 7.86 13.24
CA ALA A 24 13.82 7.56 12.67
C ALA A 24 13.72 6.57 11.50
N ASN A 25 14.29 6.97 10.37
CA ASN A 25 14.38 6.24 9.11
C ASN A 25 15.33 5.03 9.26
N ASP A 26 14.78 3.83 9.34
CA ASP A 26 15.46 2.56 9.13
C ASP A 26 15.41 2.16 7.64
N GLY A 27 16.19 2.89 6.82
CA GLY A 27 16.92 2.41 5.63
C GLY A 27 16.19 1.78 4.43
N THR A 28 14.94 1.33 4.54
CA THR A 28 14.17 0.72 3.46
C THR A 28 12.71 1.13 3.62
N ASN A 29 12.33 2.19 2.92
CA ASN A 29 10.98 2.75 2.85
C ASN A 29 9.99 1.83 2.10
N HIS A 30 9.84 0.59 2.57
CA HIS A 30 8.79 -0.34 2.20
C HIS A 30 8.03 -0.67 3.48
N ASN A 31 7.22 0.28 3.97
CA ASN A 31 6.51 0.15 5.25
C ASN A 31 5.32 -0.84 5.17
N LEU A 32 5.46 -1.92 4.40
CA LEU A 32 4.60 -3.10 4.44
C LEU A 32 5.25 -4.05 5.44
N ALA A 33 4.90 -3.90 6.71
CA ALA A 33 5.39 -4.79 7.75
C ALA A 33 5.04 -6.24 7.36
N THR A 34 6.04 -7.07 7.05
CA THR A 34 5.87 -8.45 6.53
C THR A 34 4.98 -9.30 7.44
N ASN A 35 5.06 -9.05 8.74
CA ASN A 35 4.19 -9.65 9.76
C ASN A 35 2.70 -9.34 9.58
N ARG A 36 2.33 -8.17 9.02
CA ARG A 36 0.94 -7.82 8.71
C ARG A 36 0.44 -8.43 7.41
N VAL A 37 1.32 -8.70 6.45
CA VAL A 37 0.95 -9.33 5.18
C VAL A 37 0.72 -10.83 5.35
N LEU A 38 1.47 -11.48 6.23
CA LEU A 38 1.40 -12.93 6.47
C LEU A 38 0.50 -13.32 7.64
N ALA A 39 -0.06 -12.35 8.38
CA ALA A 39 -0.99 -12.63 9.47
C ALA A 39 -2.31 -13.19 8.94
N ALA A 40 -2.87 -14.17 9.64
CA ALA A 40 -4.24 -14.62 9.41
C ALA A 40 -5.20 -13.44 9.63
N THR A 41 -6.27 -13.41 8.85
CA THR A 41 -7.31 -12.36 8.96
C THR A 41 -8.08 -12.43 10.28
N ASP A 42 -8.16 -13.61 10.90
CA ASP A 42 -8.73 -13.84 12.24
C ASP A 42 -7.98 -14.98 12.97
N SER A 43 -7.96 -14.92 14.30
CA SER A 43 -7.48 -15.96 15.22
C SER A 43 -8.19 -17.31 15.10
N SER A 44 -9.43 -17.34 14.59
CA SER A 44 -10.23 -18.55 14.42
C SER A 44 -9.99 -19.28 13.10
N VAL A 45 -9.19 -18.71 12.18
CA VAL A 45 -8.90 -19.32 10.88
C VAL A 45 -7.94 -20.51 11.10
N PRO A 46 -8.27 -21.71 10.58
CA PRO A 46 -7.35 -22.84 10.61
C PRO A 46 -6.10 -22.53 9.78
N THR A 47 -4.97 -22.52 10.46
CA THR A 47 -3.61 -22.35 9.92
C THR A 47 -2.79 -23.57 10.36
N PRO A 48 -1.64 -23.84 9.71
CA PRO A 48 -0.78 -24.96 10.09
C PRO A 48 -0.36 -24.97 11.58
N THR A 49 -0.43 -23.84 12.26
CA THR A 49 -0.04 -23.70 13.67
C THR A 49 -1.21 -23.80 14.68
N ASN A 50 -2.47 -23.88 14.25
CA ASN A 50 -3.64 -23.92 15.14
C ASN A 50 -4.76 -24.89 14.70
N ALA A 51 -4.45 -25.96 13.97
CA ALA A 51 -5.43 -26.96 13.55
C ALA A 51 -5.92 -27.85 14.71
N ASP A 52 -7.24 -28.00 14.86
CA ASP A 52 -7.86 -28.95 15.79
C ASP A 52 -8.14 -30.31 15.11
N PHE A 53 -7.74 -31.39 15.77
CA PHE A 53 -7.91 -32.78 15.31
C PHE A 53 -8.85 -33.59 16.21
N SER A 54 -9.63 -32.93 17.07
CA SER A 54 -10.55 -33.60 17.98
C SER A 54 -11.63 -34.40 17.23
N SER A 55 -11.87 -35.65 17.65
CA SER A 55 -12.86 -36.55 17.04
C SER A 55 -14.16 -36.56 17.85
N VAL A 56 -15.26 -36.14 17.23
CA VAL A 56 -16.59 -36.11 17.88
C VAL A 56 -17.23 -37.51 17.83
N ARG A 57 -17.17 -38.27 18.95
CA ARG A 57 -17.87 -39.55 19.10
C ARG A 57 -19.23 -39.36 19.76
N SER A 58 -20.31 -39.78 19.09
CA SER A 58 -21.68 -39.67 19.59
C SER A 58 -22.16 -40.86 20.43
N VAL A 59 -21.49 -42.02 20.34
CA VAL A 59 -21.79 -43.23 21.13
C VAL A 59 -20.47 -43.84 21.60
N PRO A 60 -20.36 -44.32 22.86
CA PRO A 60 -19.16 -44.98 23.35
C PRO A 60 -18.90 -46.31 22.63
N VAL A 61 -17.63 -46.67 22.48
CA VAL A 61 -17.22 -47.93 21.85
C VAL A 61 -17.61 -49.11 22.73
N VAL A 62 -18.26 -50.12 22.14
CA VAL A 62 -18.56 -51.38 22.84
C VAL A 62 -17.30 -52.24 22.85
N GLN A 63 -16.65 -52.33 24.01
CA GLN A 63 -15.33 -52.96 24.16
C GLN A 63 -15.36 -54.49 24.23
N LYS A 64 -16.50 -55.09 24.57
CA LYS A 64 -16.69 -56.55 24.71
C LYS A 64 -18.04 -56.96 24.12
N PRO A 65 -18.18 -58.16 23.53
CA PRO A 65 -19.47 -58.64 23.04
C PRO A 65 -20.53 -58.66 24.14
N ARG A 66 -21.72 -58.10 23.87
CA ARG A 66 -22.89 -58.15 24.76
C ARG A 66 -24.19 -58.25 23.97
N TYR A 67 -25.24 -58.78 24.58
CA TYR A 67 -26.60 -58.73 24.05
C TYR A 67 -27.26 -57.37 24.36
N PHE A 68 -28.08 -56.89 23.43
CA PHE A 68 -28.91 -55.69 23.60
C PHE A 68 -30.37 -56.10 23.72
N ASN A 69 -31.12 -55.44 24.59
CA ASN A 69 -32.56 -55.63 24.63
C ASN A 69 -33.26 -54.86 23.50
N LYS A 70 -34.53 -55.18 23.22
CA LYS A 70 -35.30 -54.57 22.12
C LYS A 70 -35.39 -53.04 22.25
N ALA A 71 -35.60 -52.51 23.47
CA ALA A 71 -35.71 -51.07 23.69
C ALA A 71 -34.39 -50.33 23.42
N GLU A 72 -33.26 -50.90 23.84
CA GLU A 72 -31.91 -50.39 23.56
C GLU A 72 -31.63 -50.39 22.05
N ALA A 73 -31.95 -51.49 21.36
CA ALA A 73 -31.76 -51.60 19.91
C ALA A 73 -32.61 -50.59 19.14
N ASP A 74 -33.85 -50.38 19.57
CA ASP A 74 -34.78 -49.43 18.96
C ASP A 74 -34.32 -47.98 19.16
N ALA A 75 -33.83 -47.64 20.36
CA ALA A 75 -33.24 -46.33 20.67
C ALA A 75 -31.99 -46.05 19.83
N LEU A 76 -31.08 -47.03 19.70
CA LEU A 76 -29.89 -46.91 18.85
C LEU A 76 -30.26 -46.71 17.38
N ARG A 77 -31.29 -47.39 16.90
CA ARG A 77 -31.79 -47.23 15.53
C ARG A 77 -32.35 -45.84 15.28
N ILE A 78 -33.08 -45.25 16.24
CA ILE A 78 -33.57 -43.87 16.15
C ILE A 78 -32.39 -42.88 16.15
N LEU A 79 -31.44 -43.05 17.07
CA LEU A 79 -30.25 -42.21 17.16
C LEU A 79 -29.40 -42.29 15.88
N ALA A 80 -29.23 -43.48 15.31
CA ALA A 80 -28.53 -43.67 14.04
C ALA A 80 -29.21 -42.92 12.88
N LYS A 81 -30.55 -42.97 12.79
CA LYS A 81 -31.30 -42.19 11.79
C LYS A 81 -31.12 -40.69 11.97
N GLN A 82 -31.21 -40.18 13.21
CA GLN A 82 -30.99 -38.77 13.51
C GLN A 82 -29.57 -38.32 13.14
N LYS A 83 -28.55 -39.11 13.52
CA LYS A 83 -27.15 -38.81 13.21
C LYS A 83 -26.87 -38.85 11.70
N LYS A 84 -27.51 -39.75 10.96
CA LYS A 84 -27.42 -39.77 9.49
C LYS A 84 -27.95 -38.46 8.87
N VAL A 85 -29.15 -38.02 9.28
CA VAL A 85 -29.73 -36.76 8.79
C VAL A 85 -28.87 -35.56 9.18
N GLN A 86 -28.39 -35.52 10.44
CA GLN A 86 -27.47 -34.48 10.90
C GLN A 86 -26.17 -34.46 10.11
N ALA A 87 -25.61 -35.63 9.76
CA ALA A 87 -24.39 -35.72 8.97
C ALA A 87 -24.62 -35.21 7.54
N GLU A 88 -25.71 -35.60 6.88
CA GLU A 88 -26.07 -35.11 5.54
C GLU A 88 -26.24 -33.58 5.53
N ALA A 89 -26.95 -33.03 6.52
CA ALA A 89 -27.11 -31.58 6.70
C ALA A 89 -25.79 -30.88 7.03
N SER A 90 -24.91 -31.52 7.80
CA SER A 90 -23.60 -30.95 8.12
C SER A 90 -22.69 -30.93 6.89
N VAL A 91 -22.71 -31.98 6.06
CA VAL A 91 -21.95 -32.04 4.80
C VAL A 91 -22.43 -30.95 3.85
N SER A 92 -23.74 -30.73 3.71
CA SER A 92 -24.26 -29.65 2.87
C SER A 92 -23.89 -28.27 3.43
N ALA A 93 -23.99 -28.08 4.75
CA ALA A 93 -23.57 -26.85 5.42
C ALA A 93 -22.07 -26.56 5.20
N TYR A 94 -21.19 -27.55 5.40
CA TYR A 94 -19.74 -27.37 5.15
C TYR A 94 -19.42 -27.07 3.69
N LYS A 95 -20.13 -27.67 2.73
CA LYS A 95 -20.00 -27.31 1.31
C LYS A 95 -20.43 -25.87 1.05
N ALA A 96 -21.54 -25.44 1.65
CA ALA A 96 -22.02 -24.07 1.52
C ALA A 96 -21.02 -23.07 2.13
N LEU A 97 -20.51 -23.35 3.34
CA LEU A 97 -19.48 -22.55 4.00
C LEU A 97 -18.21 -22.47 3.15
N LYS A 98 -17.73 -23.58 2.60
CA LYS A 98 -16.60 -23.59 1.67
C LYS A 98 -16.86 -22.68 0.47
N ASN A 99 -18.03 -22.76 -0.16
CA ASN A 99 -18.35 -21.94 -1.32
C ASN A 99 -18.42 -20.45 -0.97
N ILE A 100 -18.84 -20.09 0.25
CA ILE A 100 -18.81 -18.72 0.77
C ILE A 100 -17.36 -18.25 0.88
N GLU A 101 -16.49 -19.01 1.53
CA GLU A 101 -15.05 -18.69 1.67
C GLU A 101 -14.33 -18.57 0.31
N ASP A 102 -14.64 -19.45 -0.64
CA ASP A 102 -14.11 -19.38 -2.01
C ASP A 102 -14.57 -18.09 -2.72
N SER A 103 -15.83 -17.69 -2.49
CA SER A 103 -16.39 -16.44 -3.03
C SER A 103 -15.74 -15.21 -2.40
N ASP A 104 -15.59 -15.20 -1.08
CA ASP A 104 -14.94 -14.12 -0.34
C ASP A 104 -13.46 -13.97 -0.74
N THR A 105 -12.76 -15.10 -0.93
CA THR A 105 -11.40 -15.13 -1.48
C THR A 105 -11.35 -14.51 -2.87
N THR A 106 -12.31 -14.82 -3.74
CA THR A 106 -12.40 -14.26 -5.09
C THR A 106 -12.60 -12.74 -5.05
N VAL A 107 -13.51 -12.24 -4.19
CA VAL A 107 -13.72 -10.80 -4.00
C VAL A 107 -12.46 -10.14 -3.44
N HIS A 108 -11.85 -10.71 -2.41
CA HIS A 108 -10.66 -10.15 -1.78
C HIS A 108 -9.50 -10.04 -2.78
N THR A 109 -9.18 -11.13 -3.47
CA THR A 109 -8.09 -11.15 -4.47
C THR A 109 -8.35 -10.16 -5.61
N THR A 110 -9.57 -10.09 -6.12
CA THR A 110 -9.97 -9.16 -7.18
C THR A 110 -9.84 -7.71 -6.71
N HIS A 111 -10.31 -7.40 -5.50
CA HIS A 111 -10.18 -6.06 -4.92
C HIS A 111 -8.71 -5.65 -4.73
N ARG A 112 -7.85 -6.55 -4.22
CA ARG A 112 -6.41 -6.27 -4.10
C ARG A 112 -5.75 -6.03 -5.45
N ARG A 113 -6.11 -6.79 -6.50
CA ARG A 113 -5.62 -6.55 -7.87
C ARG A 113 -6.06 -5.17 -8.39
N TYR A 114 -7.32 -4.80 -8.16
CA TYR A 114 -7.83 -3.47 -8.52
C TYR A 114 -7.04 -2.36 -7.80
N GLN A 115 -6.87 -2.46 -6.48
CA GLN A 115 -6.09 -1.48 -5.70
C GLN A 115 -4.66 -1.34 -6.23
N SER A 116 -3.98 -2.45 -6.51
CA SER A 116 -2.64 -2.43 -7.11
C SER A 116 -2.62 -1.74 -8.48
N LYS A 117 -3.62 -1.96 -9.33
CA LYS A 117 -3.72 -1.29 -10.63
C LYS A 117 -3.90 0.22 -10.48
N VAL A 118 -4.79 0.65 -9.59
CA VAL A 118 -5.02 2.08 -9.29
C VAL A 118 -3.73 2.73 -8.80
N ALA A 119 -3.03 2.11 -7.85
CA ALA A 119 -1.77 2.63 -7.32
C ALA A 119 -0.69 2.78 -8.41
N ARG A 120 -0.55 1.77 -9.28
CA ARG A 120 0.41 1.82 -10.40
C ARG A 120 0.06 2.91 -11.41
N THR A 121 -1.20 3.02 -11.80
CA THR A 121 -1.65 4.07 -12.73
C THR A 121 -1.43 5.45 -12.13
N GLU A 122 -1.58 5.63 -10.82
CA GLU A 122 -1.31 6.93 -10.21
C GLU A 122 0.18 7.25 -10.17
N LEU A 123 1.04 6.26 -9.93
CA LEU A 123 2.49 6.43 -10.08
C LEU A 123 2.86 6.86 -11.51
N GLU A 124 2.30 6.23 -12.53
CA GLU A 124 2.54 6.56 -13.94
C GLU A 124 2.14 8.02 -14.26
N LYS A 125 1.01 8.50 -13.72
CA LYS A 125 0.62 9.91 -13.86
C LYS A 125 1.62 10.85 -13.19
N LYS A 126 2.02 10.57 -11.95
CA LYS A 126 3.01 11.39 -11.23
C LYS A 126 4.38 11.39 -11.91
N GLN A 127 4.76 10.30 -12.56
CA GLN A 127 5.97 10.24 -13.38
C GLN A 127 5.85 11.15 -14.61
N ALA A 128 4.71 11.16 -15.30
CA ALA A 128 4.47 12.07 -16.41
C ALA A 128 4.53 13.54 -15.97
N ASP A 129 3.90 13.89 -14.85
CA ASP A 129 3.96 15.22 -14.24
C ASP A 129 5.40 15.62 -13.93
N ALA A 130 6.17 14.72 -13.31
CA ALA A 130 7.57 14.95 -12.98
C ALA A 130 8.45 15.14 -14.22
N GLN A 131 8.20 14.38 -15.30
CA GLN A 131 8.94 14.52 -16.55
C GLN A 131 8.64 15.85 -17.23
N LEU A 132 7.37 16.28 -17.25
CA LEU A 132 6.99 17.60 -17.74
C LEU A 132 7.68 18.70 -16.95
N ALA A 133 7.66 18.62 -15.62
CA ALA A 133 8.32 19.60 -14.75
C ALA A 133 9.83 19.70 -15.05
N LYS A 134 10.51 18.55 -15.22
CA LYS A 134 11.93 18.51 -15.64
C LYS A 134 12.15 19.22 -16.96
N ASN A 135 11.35 18.93 -17.98
CA ASN A 135 11.47 19.55 -19.30
C ASN A 135 11.25 21.06 -19.24
N LEU A 136 10.22 21.52 -18.52
CA LEU A 136 9.95 22.95 -18.33
C LEU A 136 11.10 23.65 -17.60
N HIS A 137 11.67 23.02 -16.58
CA HIS A 137 12.86 23.55 -15.90
C HIS A 137 14.08 23.64 -16.81
N ALA A 138 14.29 22.64 -17.68
CA ALA A 138 15.38 22.61 -18.64
C ALA A 138 15.28 23.74 -19.69
N LEU A 139 14.07 24.18 -20.05
CA LEU A 139 13.85 25.28 -21.01
C LEU A 139 14.08 26.68 -20.42
N ARG A 140 14.12 26.84 -19.08
CA ARG A 140 14.25 28.15 -18.44
C ARG A 140 15.45 28.99 -18.91
N PRO A 141 16.66 28.44 -19.12
CA PRO A 141 17.79 29.20 -19.62
C PRO A 141 17.55 29.76 -21.03
N GLU A 142 16.96 28.96 -21.93
CA GLU A 142 16.68 29.38 -23.30
C GLU A 142 15.62 30.48 -23.35
N TYR A 143 14.58 30.41 -22.52
CA TYR A 143 13.62 31.50 -22.38
C TYR A 143 14.28 32.78 -21.83
N ALA A 144 15.22 32.64 -20.90
CA ALA A 144 15.96 33.79 -20.36
C ALA A 144 16.86 34.44 -21.41
N THR A 145 17.55 33.65 -22.25
CA THR A 145 18.35 34.17 -23.37
C THR A 145 17.46 34.87 -24.39
N LEU A 146 16.35 34.25 -24.79
CA LEU A 146 15.40 34.85 -25.73
C LEU A 146 14.87 36.20 -25.23
N HIS A 147 14.53 36.28 -23.94
CA HIS A 147 14.09 37.53 -23.32
C HIS A 147 15.16 38.62 -23.39
N SER A 148 16.43 38.26 -23.14
CA SER A 148 17.55 39.21 -23.21
C SER A 148 17.83 39.70 -24.64
N GLU A 149 17.64 38.85 -25.65
CA GLU A 149 17.79 39.21 -27.07
C GLU A 149 16.71 40.18 -27.53
N VAL A 150 15.44 39.92 -27.17
CA VAL A 150 14.31 40.82 -27.47
C VAL A 150 14.55 42.21 -26.86
N LYS A 151 14.95 42.27 -25.59
CA LYS A 151 15.27 43.54 -24.92
C LYS A 151 16.42 44.29 -25.61
N SER A 152 17.43 43.56 -26.08
CA SER A 152 18.54 44.15 -26.82
C SER A 152 18.10 44.72 -28.17
N ALA A 153 17.21 44.02 -28.88
CA ALA A 153 16.62 44.50 -30.13
C ALA A 153 15.78 45.77 -29.93
N GLU A 154 14.99 45.85 -28.86
CA GLU A 154 14.22 47.04 -28.50
C GLU A 154 15.12 48.25 -28.24
N VAL A 155 16.18 48.07 -27.44
CA VAL A 155 17.16 49.13 -27.16
C VAL A 155 17.84 49.62 -28.45
N ASN A 156 18.25 48.69 -29.32
CA ASN A 156 18.87 49.03 -30.60
C ASN A 156 17.92 49.83 -31.51
N ALA A 157 16.65 49.43 -31.59
CA ALA A 157 15.64 50.16 -32.37
C ALA A 157 15.39 51.57 -31.79
N ALA A 158 15.26 51.70 -30.47
CA ALA A 158 15.10 53.00 -29.81
C ALA A 158 16.29 53.92 -30.05
N ASN A 159 17.51 53.40 -29.96
CA ASN A 159 18.74 54.13 -30.26
C ASN A 159 18.78 54.61 -31.73
N ALA A 160 18.41 53.74 -32.67
CA ALA A 160 18.32 54.11 -34.09
C ALA A 160 17.28 55.21 -34.35
N ILE A 161 16.10 55.13 -33.72
CA ILE A 161 15.06 56.17 -33.81
C ILE A 161 15.57 57.50 -33.25
N ASN A 162 16.24 57.47 -32.09
CA ASN A 162 16.80 58.67 -31.48
C ASN A 162 17.89 59.30 -32.36
N ALA A 163 18.76 58.49 -32.96
CA ALA A 163 19.77 58.95 -33.91
C ALA A 163 19.14 59.62 -35.15
N ILE A 164 18.07 59.01 -35.69
CA ILE A 164 17.29 59.61 -36.79
C ILE A 164 16.72 60.96 -36.35
N LYS A 165 16.04 61.05 -35.21
CA LYS A 165 15.48 62.32 -34.70
C LYS A 165 16.54 63.42 -34.57
N GLN A 166 17.70 63.09 -34.01
CA GLN A 166 18.82 64.04 -33.87
C GLN A 166 19.37 64.52 -35.22
N SER A 167 19.39 63.66 -36.24
CA SER A 167 19.84 64.02 -37.59
C SER A 167 18.91 64.98 -38.34
N TYR A 168 17.61 65.00 -38.01
CA TYR A 168 16.59 65.82 -38.68
C TYR A 168 16.20 67.10 -37.91
N GLY A 169 16.88 67.42 -36.80
CA GLY A 169 16.81 68.75 -36.18
C GLY A 169 15.50 69.09 -35.45
N CYS A 170 14.87 68.11 -34.81
CA CYS A 170 13.85 68.34 -33.78
C CYS A 170 14.45 68.16 -32.38
#